data_AF-A0A183ULQ6-F1
#
_entry.id   AF-A0A183ULQ6-F1
#
_cell.length_a   1.000
_cell.length_b   1.000
_cell.length_c   1.000
_cell.angle_alpha   90.00
_cell.angle_beta   90.00
_cell.angle_gamma   90.00
#
_symmetry.space_group_name_H-M   'P 1'
#
loop_
_entity.id
_entity.type
_entity.pdbx_description
1 polymer ?
#
loop_
_entity_poly.entity_id
_entity_poly.type
_entity_poly.pdbx_seq_one_letter_code
_entity_poly.pdbx_strand_id
1 'polypeptide(L)'
;LIRPICFQFFHSFCIKKAAIDCLQNTWSRAQIYCTRETAQILPVLTARAPQLNGIDKRWLTVLEVNVCHKMDGFWVTPLEANHVPGAVMYLFEGPAIKSGPVLCTGDFRADTKFYAQKSTILLLQQHLFKTIYLDNTYLKSAIQEFPSYEESLQEVVNVISEIPKESKIYFITNRVGREQFLVDLSRKIQERIGLDSGRWAVAEVLGLSKHFTAKGENTRIRTCRRRDARKVLKDEGTFVIELTMLGHLKPNAITQHARARAVDYSDHCSPNELRDFLSLLKFRQLVGCAEPLSAARLNELRSLTLLAENGQASSAGANENDAGSDLRSDLELVASEVNTESSTIKRYVLS
;
A
#
# COMPACT_ATOMS: atom_id res chain seq x y z
N LEU A 1 25.54 12.71 -15.62
CA LEU A 1 24.10 13.05 -15.73
C LEU A 1 23.29 11.76 -15.86
N ILE A 2 22.66 11.30 -14.79
CA ILE A 2 21.69 10.19 -14.86
C ILE A 2 20.37 10.84 -15.31
N ARG A 3 19.98 10.63 -16.57
CA ARG A 3 18.70 11.13 -17.08
C ARG A 3 17.56 10.41 -16.33
N PRO A 4 16.43 11.09 -16.04
CA PRO A 4 15.30 10.54 -15.27
C PRO A 4 14.50 9.43 -16.00
N ILE A 5 15.12 8.75 -16.96
CA ILE A 5 14.54 7.68 -17.79
C ILE A 5 15.00 6.28 -17.30
N CYS A 6 15.99 6.18 -16.39
CA CYS A 6 16.46 4.92 -15.81
C CYS A 6 15.65 4.45 -14.56
N PHE A 7 14.31 4.40 -14.69
CA PHE A 7 13.39 3.65 -13.81
C PHE A 7 12.56 2.62 -14.59
N GLN A 8 13.04 2.24 -15.78
CA GLN A 8 12.48 1.19 -16.65
C GLN A 8 12.88 -0.19 -16.09
N PHE A 9 12.14 -1.04 -15.37
CA PHE A 9 10.73 -1.11 -14.99
C PHE A 9 10.68 -1.91 -13.66
N PHE A 10 10.90 -1.22 -12.55
CA PHE A 10 10.52 -1.75 -11.24
C PHE A 10 9.14 -1.19 -10.94
N HIS A 11 8.11 -1.99 -11.18
CA HIS A 11 6.77 -1.59 -10.74
C HIS A 11 6.70 -1.86 -9.24
N SER A 12 6.94 -0.83 -8.43
CA SER A 12 6.22 -0.77 -7.16
C SER A 12 4.77 -0.56 -7.59
N PHE A 13 3.94 -1.55 -7.30
CA PHE A 13 2.61 -1.68 -7.86
C PHE A 13 1.67 -0.63 -7.27
N CYS A 14 1.92 0.65 -7.55
CA CYS A 14 0.89 1.67 -7.47
C CYS A 14 -0.13 1.30 -8.55
N ILE A 15 -1.32 0.84 -8.17
CA ILE A 15 -2.45 0.69 -9.09
C ILE A 15 -2.98 2.11 -9.41
N LYS A 16 -2.12 2.99 -9.90
CA LYS A 16 -2.53 4.17 -10.64
C LYS A 16 -2.85 3.67 -12.04
N LYS A 17 -4.11 3.83 -12.44
CA LYS A 17 -4.63 3.54 -13.78
C LYS A 17 -3.63 3.91 -14.91
N ALA A 18 -2.90 5.02 -14.77
CA ALA A 18 -1.88 5.47 -15.72
C ALA A 18 -0.66 4.54 -15.91
N ALA A 19 -0.21 3.82 -14.87
CA ALA A 19 0.91 2.88 -14.97
C ALA A 19 0.51 1.60 -15.73
N ILE A 20 -0.68 1.05 -15.42
CA ILE A 20 -1.24 -0.12 -16.13
C ILE A 20 -1.67 0.23 -17.56
N ASP A 21 -2.22 1.43 -17.80
CA ASP A 21 -2.63 1.83 -19.15
C ASP A 21 -1.43 1.94 -20.12
N CYS A 22 -0.21 2.13 -19.60
CA CYS A 22 1.05 2.07 -20.36
C CYS A 22 1.56 0.63 -20.59
N LEU A 23 1.16 -0.33 -19.76
CA LEU A 23 1.48 -1.75 -19.88
C LEU A 23 0.37 -2.46 -20.64
N GLN A 24 0.46 -2.42 -21.97
CA GLN A 24 -0.53 -3.04 -22.86
C GLN A 24 -0.03 -4.41 -23.34
N ASN A 25 -0.93 -5.22 -23.88
CA ASN A 25 -0.59 -6.54 -24.43
C ASN A 25 0.45 -6.51 -25.57
N THR A 26 0.75 -5.34 -26.13
CA THR A 26 1.80 -5.11 -27.12
C THR A 26 3.17 -4.77 -26.51
N TRP A 27 3.35 -4.93 -25.19
CA TRP A 27 4.60 -4.64 -24.52
C TRP A 27 5.77 -5.41 -25.13
N SER A 28 6.84 -4.69 -25.48
CA SER A 28 8.04 -5.28 -26.10
C SER A 28 9.33 -4.50 -25.85
N ARG A 29 9.32 -3.56 -24.89
CA ARG A 29 10.39 -2.58 -24.74
C ARG A 29 11.52 -3.03 -23.81
N ALA A 30 11.19 -3.69 -22.71
CA ALA A 30 12.15 -4.14 -21.70
C ALA A 30 11.52 -5.15 -20.74
N GLN A 31 12.37 -5.83 -19.96
CA GLN A 31 11.95 -6.68 -18.84
C GLN A 31 11.28 -5.85 -17.74
N ILE A 32 10.25 -6.44 -17.12
CA ILE A 32 9.51 -5.90 -15.99
C ILE A 32 9.85 -6.75 -14.78
N TYR A 33 10.47 -6.11 -13.79
CA TYR A 33 10.81 -6.74 -12.53
C TYR A 33 9.67 -6.54 -11.54
N CYS A 34 9.16 -7.64 -11.00
CA CYS A 34 7.99 -7.62 -10.13
C CYS A 34 7.92 -8.84 -9.22
N THR A 35 7.00 -8.84 -8.26
CA THR A 35 6.72 -10.00 -7.40
C THR A 35 6.03 -11.13 -8.16
N ARG A 36 6.00 -12.32 -7.54
CA ARG A 36 5.33 -13.50 -8.10
C ARG A 36 3.83 -13.26 -8.33
N GLU A 37 3.16 -12.67 -7.35
CA GLU A 37 1.75 -12.32 -7.40
C GLU A 37 1.49 -11.33 -8.54
N THR A 38 2.34 -10.30 -8.66
CA THR A 38 2.26 -9.35 -9.75
C THR A 38 2.40 -10.04 -11.11
N ALA A 39 3.37 -10.96 -11.26
CA ALA A 39 3.60 -11.68 -12.51
C ALA A 39 2.42 -12.59 -12.90
N GLN A 40 1.63 -13.04 -11.93
CA GLN A 40 0.39 -13.80 -12.15
C GLN A 40 -0.79 -12.88 -12.51
N ILE A 41 -0.91 -11.73 -11.84
CA ILE A 41 -2.01 -10.77 -11.98
C ILE A 41 -1.91 -9.97 -13.30
N LEU A 42 -0.70 -9.54 -13.68
CA LEU A 42 -0.53 -8.57 -14.76
C LEU A 42 -1.07 -9.08 -16.13
N PRO A 43 -0.88 -10.35 -16.53
CA PRO A 43 -1.48 -10.89 -17.75
C PRO A 43 -3.02 -10.82 -17.75
N VAL A 44 -3.69 -11.15 -16.64
CA VAL A 44 -5.16 -11.11 -16.60
C VAL A 44 -5.71 -9.68 -16.50
N LEU A 45 -4.97 -8.74 -15.90
CA LEU A 45 -5.37 -7.33 -15.83
C LEU A 45 -5.26 -6.56 -17.14
N THR A 46 -4.27 -6.92 -17.95
CA THR A 46 -3.93 -6.25 -19.21
C THR A 46 -4.63 -6.89 -20.42
N ALA A 47 -5.26 -8.06 -20.22
CA ALA A 47 -6.17 -8.65 -21.18
C ALA A 47 -7.36 -7.72 -21.43
N ARG A 48 -7.42 -7.13 -22.63
CA ARG A 48 -8.47 -6.16 -23.02
C ARG A 48 -9.83 -6.81 -23.27
N ALA A 49 -9.82 -8.10 -23.58
CA ALA A 49 -11.00 -8.93 -23.81
C ALA A 49 -10.64 -10.40 -23.52
N PRO A 50 -11.61 -11.28 -23.23
CA PRO A 50 -11.36 -12.71 -22.97
C PRO A 50 -10.53 -13.42 -24.05
N GLN A 51 -10.65 -12.96 -25.30
CA GLN A 51 -9.97 -13.48 -26.48
C GLN A 51 -8.60 -12.85 -26.78
N LEU A 52 -8.17 -11.84 -26.01
CA LEU A 52 -6.88 -11.19 -26.17
C LEU A 52 -5.98 -11.53 -25.01
N ASN A 53 -4.79 -12.05 -25.33
CA ASN A 53 -3.73 -12.24 -24.33
C ASN A 53 -3.37 -10.88 -23.72
N GLY A 54 -3.14 -10.85 -22.41
CA GLY A 54 -2.51 -9.71 -21.77
C GLY A 54 -1.02 -9.66 -22.05
N ILE A 55 -0.27 -9.01 -21.17
CA ILE A 55 1.18 -8.97 -21.28
C ILE A 55 1.77 -10.38 -21.30
N ASP A 56 2.74 -10.60 -22.19
CA ASP A 56 3.43 -11.87 -22.30
C ASP A 56 4.36 -12.07 -21.10
N LYS A 57 4.29 -13.25 -20.47
CA LYS A 57 5.10 -13.64 -19.32
C LYS A 57 6.61 -13.58 -19.61
N ARG A 58 7.04 -13.68 -20.87
CA ARG A 58 8.46 -13.56 -21.26
C ARG A 58 9.08 -12.20 -20.90
N TRP A 59 8.25 -11.18 -20.69
CA TRP A 59 8.67 -9.84 -20.28
C TRP A 59 8.67 -9.65 -18.77
N LEU A 60 8.32 -10.68 -18.00
CA LEU A 60 8.18 -10.61 -16.55
C LEU A 60 9.33 -11.37 -15.91
N THR A 61 10.11 -10.67 -15.10
CA THR A 61 11.15 -11.25 -14.25
C THR A 61 10.69 -11.16 -12.80
N VAL A 62 10.59 -12.30 -12.14
CA VAL A 62 10.15 -12.37 -10.75
C VAL A 62 11.30 -12.05 -9.80
N LEU A 63 11.04 -11.16 -8.85
CA LEU A 63 11.89 -10.90 -7.70
C LEU A 63 11.20 -11.44 -6.45
N GLU A 64 11.88 -12.35 -5.76
CA GLU A 64 11.44 -12.87 -4.47
C GLU A 64 11.48 -11.76 -3.41
N VAL A 65 10.41 -11.66 -2.62
CA VAL A 65 10.24 -10.64 -1.57
C VAL A 65 11.20 -10.94 -0.41
N ASN A 66 11.75 -9.88 0.19
CA ASN A 66 12.75 -9.92 1.25
C ASN A 66 14.08 -10.59 0.86
N VAL A 67 14.34 -10.72 -0.44
CA VAL A 67 15.60 -11.25 -0.99
C VAL A 67 16.32 -10.12 -1.73
N CYS A 68 17.62 -9.99 -1.49
CA CYS A 68 18.47 -9.06 -2.21
C CYS A 68 18.85 -9.64 -3.58
N HIS A 69 18.45 -8.95 -4.65
CA HIS A 69 18.72 -9.34 -6.04
C HIS A 69 19.82 -8.48 -6.62
N LYS A 70 20.86 -9.11 -7.16
CA LYS A 70 21.96 -8.43 -7.82
C LYS A 70 21.55 -8.01 -9.24
N MET A 71 21.77 -6.73 -9.54
CA MET A 71 21.58 -6.11 -10.84
C MET A 71 22.93 -5.62 -11.38
N ASP A 72 22.94 -5.00 -12.57
CA ASP A 72 24.15 -4.44 -13.15
C ASP A 72 24.63 -3.20 -12.37
N GLY A 73 25.59 -3.41 -11.48
CA GLY A 73 26.21 -2.37 -10.66
C GLY A 73 25.44 -1.94 -9.41
N PHE A 74 24.29 -2.55 -9.11
CA PHE A 74 23.51 -2.29 -7.90
C PHE A 74 22.77 -3.53 -7.41
N TRP A 75 22.14 -3.43 -6.26
CA TRP A 75 21.24 -4.42 -5.69
C TRP A 75 19.86 -3.83 -5.46
N VAL A 76 18.86 -4.70 -5.53
CA VAL A 76 17.47 -4.36 -5.25
C VAL A 76 16.84 -5.40 -4.35
N THR A 77 16.20 -4.94 -3.27
CA THR A 77 15.47 -5.79 -2.33
C THR A 77 14.00 -5.35 -2.32
N PRO A 78 13.07 -6.17 -2.85
CA PRO A 78 11.65 -5.94 -2.70
C PRO A 78 11.21 -6.25 -1.26
N LEU A 79 10.43 -5.37 -0.65
CA LEU A 79 9.92 -5.49 0.72
C LEU A 79 8.41 -5.37 0.71
N GLU A 80 7.69 -6.24 1.42
CA GLU A 80 6.22 -6.24 1.43
C GLU A 80 5.65 -4.87 1.85
N ALA A 81 4.71 -4.34 1.05
CA ALA A 81 4.18 -2.98 1.23
C ALA A 81 2.85 -2.94 1.99
N ASN A 82 2.21 -4.07 2.24
CA ASN A 82 0.93 -4.13 2.95
C ASN A 82 -0.15 -3.23 2.31
N HIS A 83 -0.23 -3.24 0.97
CA HIS A 83 -1.18 -2.43 0.19
C HIS A 83 -2.20 -3.32 -0.54
N VAL A 84 -1.71 -4.09 -1.52
CA VAL A 84 -2.49 -5.06 -2.31
C VAL A 84 -1.62 -6.30 -2.59
N PRO A 85 -2.19 -7.45 -3.00
CA PRO A 85 -1.39 -8.63 -3.31
C PRO A 85 -0.27 -8.33 -4.32
N GLY A 86 0.97 -8.63 -3.91
CA GLY A 86 2.17 -8.40 -4.70
C GLY A 86 2.77 -7.00 -4.63
N ALA A 87 2.18 -6.06 -3.88
CA ALA A 87 2.73 -4.72 -3.70
C ALA A 87 3.98 -4.75 -2.81
N VAL A 88 5.03 -4.08 -3.26
CA VAL A 88 6.31 -4.03 -2.56
C VAL A 88 6.91 -2.63 -2.63
N MET A 89 7.60 -2.27 -1.55
CA MET A 89 8.62 -1.24 -1.57
C MET A 89 9.89 -1.81 -2.19
N TYR A 90 10.75 -0.96 -2.76
CA TYR A 90 12.06 -1.37 -3.26
C TYR A 90 13.17 -0.58 -2.57
N LEU A 91 14.10 -1.31 -1.96
CA LEU A 91 15.38 -0.79 -1.51
C LEU A 91 16.40 -0.97 -2.63
N PHE A 92 17.03 0.13 -3.07
CA PHE A 92 18.11 0.14 -4.05
C PHE A 92 19.41 0.59 -3.41
N GLU A 93 20.49 -0.14 -3.64
CA GLU A 93 21.80 0.17 -3.08
C GLU A 93 22.96 -0.34 -3.95
N GLY A 94 24.17 0.12 -3.68
CA GLY A 94 25.39 -0.33 -4.35
C GLY A 94 26.07 0.70 -5.26
N PRO A 95 27.17 0.32 -5.92
CA PRO A 95 28.08 1.26 -6.58
C PRO A 95 27.45 2.16 -7.65
N ALA A 96 26.46 1.67 -8.40
CA ALA A 96 25.75 2.45 -9.41
C ALA A 96 24.76 3.45 -8.79
N ILE A 97 24.33 3.25 -7.54
CA ILE A 97 23.49 4.18 -6.77
C ILE A 97 24.40 5.21 -6.07
N LYS A 98 25.00 6.08 -6.88
CA LYS A 98 26.08 7.00 -6.47
C LYS A 98 25.76 7.89 -5.27
N SER A 99 24.48 8.16 -5.03
CA SER A 99 24.04 9.07 -3.99
C SER A 99 23.83 8.40 -2.63
N GLY A 100 23.94 7.07 -2.54
CA GLY A 100 23.61 6.25 -1.37
C GLY A 100 22.24 5.57 -1.48
N PRO A 101 21.88 4.70 -0.52
CA PRO A 101 20.67 3.87 -0.60
C PRO A 101 19.39 4.66 -0.84
N VAL A 102 18.50 4.11 -1.67
CA VAL A 102 17.21 4.72 -2.03
C VAL A 102 16.08 3.77 -1.67
N LEU A 103 15.06 4.28 -0.98
CA LEU A 103 13.83 3.55 -0.74
C LEU A 103 12.71 4.11 -1.60
N CYS A 104 12.07 3.27 -2.39
CA CYS A 104 10.84 3.60 -3.10
C CYS A 104 9.70 2.84 -2.43
N THR A 105 8.81 3.54 -1.71
CA THR A 105 7.70 2.85 -1.03
C THR A 105 6.68 2.32 -2.03
N GLY A 106 6.47 3.06 -3.11
CA GLY A 106 5.20 3.03 -3.85
C GLY A 106 4.01 3.10 -2.90
N ASP A 107 2.86 2.57 -3.31
CA ASP A 107 1.66 2.57 -2.48
C ASP A 107 1.83 1.53 -1.35
N PHE A 108 1.69 1.96 -0.10
CA PHE A 108 1.92 1.13 1.09
C PHE A 108 1.04 1.58 2.27
N ARG A 109 0.84 0.71 3.26
CA ARG A 109 0.19 1.05 4.52
C ARG A 109 0.99 0.56 5.72
N ALA A 110 1.49 1.48 6.53
CA ALA A 110 2.24 1.20 7.75
C ALA A 110 1.31 1.04 8.98
N ASP A 111 0.36 0.11 8.90
CA ASP A 111 -0.50 -0.25 10.03
C ASP A 111 0.15 -1.34 10.91
N THR A 112 -0.60 -1.87 11.89
CA THR A 112 -0.11 -2.94 12.76
C THR A 112 0.31 -4.22 12.02
N LYS A 113 -0.32 -4.56 10.88
CA LYS A 113 0.03 -5.72 10.05
C LYS A 113 1.37 -5.51 9.35
N PHE A 114 1.68 -4.28 8.97
CA PHE A 114 2.99 -3.92 8.44
C PHE A 114 4.08 -4.08 9.49
N TYR A 115 3.88 -3.56 10.70
CA TYR A 115 4.88 -3.66 11.78
C TYR A 115 5.09 -5.09 12.32
N ALA A 116 4.12 -5.99 12.13
CA ALA A 116 4.31 -7.41 12.40
C ALA A 116 5.45 -8.05 11.57
N GLN A 117 5.86 -7.42 10.48
CA GLN A 117 6.95 -7.86 9.60
C GLN A 117 8.33 -7.40 10.14
N LYS A 118 8.74 -7.96 11.27
CA LYS A 118 9.95 -7.53 12.00
C LYS A 118 11.21 -7.45 11.14
N SER A 119 11.44 -8.40 10.22
CA SER A 119 12.61 -8.39 9.32
C SER A 119 12.64 -7.18 8.40
N THR A 120 11.47 -6.77 7.87
CA THR A 120 11.34 -5.57 7.02
C THR A 120 11.71 -4.33 7.83
N ILE A 121 11.15 -4.18 9.03
CA ILE A 121 11.40 -3.01 9.89
C ILE A 121 12.87 -2.92 10.29
N LEU A 122 13.46 -4.02 10.75
CA LEU A 122 14.88 -4.07 11.14
C LEU A 122 15.79 -3.71 9.97
N LEU A 123 15.51 -4.23 8.77
CA LEU A 123 16.28 -3.88 7.58
C LEU A 123 16.18 -2.39 7.28
N LEU A 124 14.98 -1.81 7.31
CA LEU A 124 14.80 -0.37 7.05
C LEU A 124 15.54 0.50 8.07
N GLN A 125 15.56 0.13 9.36
CA GLN A 125 16.23 0.86 10.44
C GLN A 125 17.77 0.82 10.35
N GLN A 126 18.33 -0.22 9.73
CA GLN A 126 19.78 -0.35 9.52
C GLN A 126 20.31 0.62 8.46
N HIS A 127 19.44 1.17 7.60
CA HIS A 127 19.85 2.00 6.48
C HIS A 127 19.80 3.49 6.80
N LEU A 128 20.81 4.22 6.31
CA LEU A 128 20.74 5.66 6.11
C LEU A 128 20.37 5.94 4.66
N PHE A 129 19.09 6.19 4.41
CA PHE A 129 18.60 6.47 3.07
C PHE A 129 19.06 7.85 2.60
N LYS A 130 19.60 7.92 1.39
CA LYS A 130 19.80 9.20 0.73
C LYS A 130 18.47 9.86 0.41
N THR A 131 17.56 9.09 -0.18
CA THR A 131 16.25 9.56 -0.65
C THR A 131 15.21 8.48 -0.38
N ILE A 132 14.07 8.91 0.17
CA ILE A 132 12.85 8.10 0.19
C ILE A 132 11.85 8.72 -0.78
N TYR A 133 11.41 7.91 -1.74
CA TYR A 133 10.26 8.20 -2.59
C TYR A 133 9.02 7.66 -1.89
N LEU A 134 8.21 8.56 -1.35
CA LEU A 134 7.17 8.30 -0.37
C LEU A 134 5.78 8.36 -1.00
N ASP A 135 4.93 7.38 -0.71
CA ASP A 135 3.49 7.52 -0.91
C ASP A 135 2.92 8.52 0.08
N ASN A 136 2.46 9.64 -0.46
CA ASN A 136 1.85 10.74 0.25
C ASN A 136 0.38 10.94 -0.14
N THR A 137 -0.31 9.88 -0.59
CA THR A 137 -1.69 9.91 -1.09
C THR A 137 -2.66 10.60 -0.13
N TYR A 138 -2.56 10.31 1.17
CA TYR A 138 -3.45 10.85 2.19
C TYR A 138 -2.80 11.89 3.10
N LEU A 139 -1.59 12.38 2.80
CA LEU A 139 -0.89 13.32 3.67
C LEU A 139 -1.65 14.64 3.90
N LYS A 140 -2.50 15.06 2.95
CA LYS A 140 -3.36 16.25 3.08
C LYS A 140 -4.72 15.97 3.73
N SER A 141 -4.98 14.73 4.16
CA SER A 141 -6.22 14.38 4.85
C SER A 141 -6.38 15.18 6.13
N ALA A 142 -7.60 15.68 6.38
CA ALA A 142 -7.95 16.27 7.67
C ALA A 142 -8.00 15.18 8.76
N ILE A 143 -8.46 13.98 8.40
CA ILE A 143 -8.45 12.82 9.27
C ILE A 143 -7.01 12.31 9.40
N GLN A 144 -6.46 12.40 10.62
CA GLN A 144 -5.07 12.01 10.91
C GLN A 144 -4.90 10.52 11.17
N GLU A 145 -5.95 9.84 11.64
CA GLU A 145 -5.95 8.41 11.95
C GLU A 145 -7.03 7.68 11.16
N PHE A 146 -6.68 6.54 10.58
CA PHE A 146 -7.62 5.73 9.82
C PHE A 146 -8.11 4.55 10.65
N PRO A 147 -9.33 4.05 10.39
CA PRO A 147 -9.80 2.85 11.07
C PRO A 147 -8.87 1.65 10.78
N SER A 148 -8.77 0.78 11.76
CA SER A 148 -8.16 -0.54 11.59
C SER A 148 -8.94 -1.39 10.61
N TYR A 149 -8.29 -2.44 10.10
CA TYR A 149 -8.94 -3.41 9.21
C TYR A 149 -10.20 -4.01 9.84
N GLU A 150 -10.14 -4.33 11.14
CA GLU A 150 -11.22 -4.97 11.90
C GLU A 150 -12.39 -4.01 12.16
N GLU A 151 -12.12 -2.75 12.48
CA GLU A 151 -13.13 -1.70 12.62
C GLU A 151 -13.86 -1.47 11.31
N SER A 152 -13.13 -1.28 10.20
CA SER A 152 -13.75 -1.15 8.88
C SER A 152 -14.56 -2.38 8.49
N LEU A 153 -14.05 -3.59 8.75
CA LEU A 153 -14.76 -4.83 8.46
C LEU A 153 -16.06 -4.93 9.26
N GLN A 154 -16.03 -4.58 10.55
CA GLN A 154 -17.23 -4.57 11.39
C GLN A 154 -18.22 -3.51 10.91
N GLU A 155 -17.76 -2.33 10.51
CA GLU A 155 -18.63 -1.26 10.03
C GLU A 155 -19.37 -1.67 8.74
N VAL A 156 -18.69 -2.37 7.83
CA VAL A 156 -19.37 -2.94 6.64
C VAL A 156 -20.46 -3.93 7.03
N VAL A 157 -20.23 -4.78 8.04
CA VAL A 157 -21.24 -5.72 8.53
C VAL A 157 -22.45 -4.96 9.07
N ASN A 158 -22.22 -3.90 9.84
CA ASN A 158 -23.29 -3.05 10.37
C ASN A 158 -24.10 -2.43 9.24
N VAL A 159 -23.44 -1.82 8.24
CA VAL A 159 -24.09 -1.22 7.07
C VAL A 159 -24.89 -2.25 6.27
N ILE A 160 -24.39 -3.47 6.08
CA ILE A 160 -25.15 -4.55 5.41
C ILE A 160 -26.40 -4.91 6.21
N SER A 161 -26.32 -4.94 7.54
CA SER A 161 -27.44 -5.31 8.41
C SER A 161 -28.60 -4.32 8.38
N GLU A 162 -28.32 -3.06 8.08
CA GLU A 162 -29.33 -2.00 7.91
C GLU A 162 -30.00 -2.03 6.53
N ILE A 163 -29.38 -2.69 5.55
CA ILE A 163 -29.93 -2.81 4.20
C ILE A 163 -30.98 -3.93 4.17
N PRO A 164 -32.19 -3.71 3.60
CA PRO A 164 -33.23 -4.73 3.55
C PRO A 164 -32.74 -6.04 2.91
N LYS A 165 -33.15 -7.18 3.48
CA LYS A 165 -32.67 -8.52 3.07
C LYS A 165 -32.88 -8.83 1.59
N GLU A 166 -33.98 -8.36 1.00
CA GLU A 166 -34.29 -8.57 -0.43
C GLU A 166 -33.51 -7.63 -1.37
N SER A 167 -32.76 -6.67 -0.84
CA SER A 167 -32.00 -5.72 -1.66
C SER A 167 -30.72 -6.34 -2.20
N LYS A 168 -30.37 -5.97 -3.43
CA LYS A 168 -29.07 -6.27 -4.03
C LYS A 168 -28.03 -5.28 -3.51
N ILE A 169 -26.82 -5.76 -3.24
CA ILE A 169 -25.71 -4.93 -2.75
C ILE A 169 -24.54 -5.05 -3.72
N TYR A 170 -24.01 -3.91 -4.17
CA TYR A 170 -22.80 -3.85 -4.97
C TYR A 170 -21.67 -3.18 -4.21
N PHE A 171 -20.57 -3.91 -3.99
CA PHE A 171 -19.32 -3.35 -3.50
C PHE A 171 -18.54 -2.71 -4.64
N ILE A 172 -18.30 -1.40 -4.53
CA ILE A 172 -17.37 -0.71 -5.43
C ILE A 172 -15.96 -1.17 -5.10
N THR A 173 -15.29 -1.75 -6.09
CA THR A 173 -13.94 -2.28 -5.98
C THR A 173 -13.04 -1.78 -7.11
N ASN A 174 -11.74 -1.77 -6.84
CA ASN A 174 -10.71 -1.60 -7.86
C ASN A 174 -10.50 -2.94 -8.61
N ARG A 175 -9.67 -2.94 -9.65
CA ARG A 175 -9.38 -4.17 -10.42
C ARG A 175 -8.63 -5.21 -9.58
N VAL A 176 -7.79 -4.76 -8.65
CA VAL A 176 -7.05 -5.55 -7.66
C VAL A 176 -7.08 -4.79 -6.34
N GLY A 177 -6.90 -5.51 -5.25
CA GLY A 177 -6.94 -5.04 -3.88
C GLY A 177 -8.20 -5.53 -3.19
N ARG A 178 -8.08 -5.69 -1.86
CA ARG A 178 -9.15 -6.04 -0.94
C ARG A 178 -9.75 -7.42 -1.16
N GLU A 179 -9.04 -8.30 -1.87
CA GLU A 179 -9.46 -9.69 -2.07
C GLU A 179 -9.69 -10.35 -0.70
N GLN A 180 -8.72 -10.24 0.21
CA GLN A 180 -8.83 -10.80 1.56
C GLN A 180 -9.97 -10.16 2.37
N PHE A 181 -10.18 -8.84 2.24
CA PHE A 181 -11.30 -8.15 2.87
C PHE A 181 -12.65 -8.74 2.44
N LEU A 182 -12.85 -8.99 1.14
CA LEU A 182 -14.08 -9.61 0.65
C LEU A 182 -14.23 -11.05 1.13
N VAL A 183 -13.14 -11.82 1.23
CA VAL A 183 -13.17 -13.18 1.79
C VAL A 183 -13.59 -13.15 3.25
N ASP A 184 -12.99 -12.29 4.06
CA ASP A 184 -13.29 -12.19 5.49
C ASP A 184 -14.70 -11.66 5.73
N LEU A 185 -15.13 -10.69 4.93
CA LEU A 185 -16.50 -10.19 4.95
C LEU A 185 -17.49 -11.30 4.64
N SER A 186 -17.27 -12.07 3.56
CA SER A 186 -18.14 -13.19 3.18
C SER A 186 -18.27 -14.23 4.30
N ARG A 187 -17.18 -14.56 4.98
CA ARG A 187 -17.19 -15.45 6.15
C ARG A 187 -17.98 -14.84 7.30
N LYS A 188 -17.76 -13.56 7.60
CA LYS A 188 -18.36 -12.86 8.75
C LYS A 188 -19.86 -12.69 8.63
N ILE A 189 -20.37 -12.41 7.43
CA ILE A 189 -21.82 -12.29 7.15
C ILE A 189 -22.47 -13.62 6.75
N GLN A 190 -21.69 -14.68 6.57
CA GLN A 190 -22.14 -16.00 6.10
C GLN A 190 -22.89 -15.95 4.75
N GLU A 191 -22.56 -14.99 3.88
CA GLU A 191 -23.09 -14.87 2.53
C GLU A 191 -21.95 -14.85 1.51
N ARG A 192 -22.12 -15.52 0.37
CA ARG A 192 -21.12 -15.49 -0.70
C ARG A 192 -21.20 -14.21 -1.52
N ILE A 193 -20.05 -13.72 -1.96
CA ILE A 193 -19.91 -12.53 -2.78
C ILE A 193 -19.61 -12.92 -4.23
N GLY A 194 -20.39 -12.38 -5.17
CA GLY A 194 -20.14 -12.55 -6.60
C GLY A 194 -19.17 -11.52 -7.15
N LEU A 195 -18.16 -11.95 -7.91
CA LEU A 195 -17.17 -11.06 -8.49
C LEU A 195 -17.54 -10.65 -9.92
N ASP A 196 -17.23 -9.42 -10.30
CA ASP A 196 -17.18 -9.02 -11.71
C ASP A 196 -16.07 -9.77 -12.46
N SER A 197 -16.20 -9.91 -13.78
CA SER A 197 -15.30 -10.74 -14.59
C SER A 197 -13.81 -10.41 -14.45
N GLY A 198 -13.45 -9.14 -14.23
CA GLY A 198 -12.04 -8.77 -14.07
C GLY A 198 -11.49 -9.25 -12.73
N ARG A 199 -12.28 -9.09 -11.66
CA ARG A 199 -11.92 -9.57 -10.33
C ARG A 199 -11.95 -11.10 -10.22
N TRP A 200 -12.84 -11.76 -10.95
CA TRP A 200 -12.85 -13.23 -11.02
C TRP A 200 -11.52 -13.75 -11.55
N ALA A 201 -11.03 -13.21 -12.67
CA ALA A 201 -9.75 -13.64 -13.25
C ALA A 201 -8.56 -13.40 -12.29
N VAL A 202 -8.58 -12.29 -11.54
CA VAL A 202 -7.58 -12.01 -10.49
C VAL A 202 -7.69 -13.03 -9.34
N ALA A 203 -8.89 -13.31 -8.86
CA ALA A 203 -9.12 -14.29 -7.79
C ALA A 203 -8.71 -15.71 -8.21
N GLU A 204 -8.87 -16.09 -9.48
CA GLU A 204 -8.42 -17.38 -10.01
C GLU A 204 -6.90 -17.51 -9.97
N VAL A 205 -6.16 -16.53 -10.48
CA VAL A 205 -4.69 -16.61 -10.50
C VAL A 205 -4.06 -16.52 -9.11
N LEU A 206 -4.77 -15.91 -8.15
CA LEU A 206 -4.39 -15.87 -6.73
C LEU A 206 -4.89 -17.07 -5.92
N GLY A 207 -5.63 -18.01 -6.52
CA GLY A 207 -6.16 -19.19 -5.81
C GLY A 207 -7.27 -18.88 -4.79
N LEU A 208 -7.92 -17.73 -4.91
CA LEU A 208 -8.97 -17.24 -4.01
C LEU A 208 -10.39 -17.47 -4.55
N SER A 209 -10.54 -17.91 -5.80
CA SER A 209 -11.85 -18.09 -6.47
C SER A 209 -12.83 -18.98 -5.69
N LYS A 210 -12.33 -19.98 -4.95
CA LYS A 210 -13.14 -20.88 -4.09
C LYS A 210 -13.94 -20.17 -2.98
N HIS A 211 -13.58 -18.93 -2.64
CA HIS A 211 -14.25 -18.13 -1.62
C HIS A 211 -15.41 -17.29 -2.18
N PHE A 212 -15.56 -17.25 -3.51
CA PHE A 212 -16.54 -16.42 -4.21
C PHE A 212 -17.53 -17.29 -5.00
N THR A 213 -18.63 -16.69 -5.48
CA THR A 213 -19.56 -17.41 -6.36
C THR A 213 -19.11 -17.41 -7.81
N ALA A 214 -19.46 -18.48 -8.52
CA ALA A 214 -19.16 -18.62 -9.93
C ALA A 214 -19.84 -17.50 -10.75
N LYS A 215 -19.21 -17.14 -11.87
CA LYS A 215 -19.70 -16.10 -12.78
C LYS A 215 -21.12 -16.44 -13.25
N GLY A 216 -22.08 -15.56 -12.92
CA GLY A 216 -23.48 -15.68 -13.36
C GLY A 216 -24.43 -16.24 -12.30
N GLU A 217 -23.92 -16.76 -11.17
CA GLU A 217 -24.79 -17.14 -10.04
C GLU A 217 -25.48 -15.91 -9.47
N ASN A 218 -26.78 -16.04 -9.17
CA ASN A 218 -27.56 -14.95 -8.61
C ASN A 218 -27.26 -14.78 -7.11
N THR A 219 -26.31 -13.91 -6.79
CA THR A 219 -26.02 -13.51 -5.41
C THR A 219 -26.63 -12.16 -5.06
N ARG A 220 -27.05 -12.03 -3.81
CA ARG A 220 -27.46 -10.76 -3.19
C ARG A 220 -26.33 -9.73 -3.23
N ILE A 221 -25.11 -10.16 -2.92
CA ILE A 221 -23.92 -9.31 -2.82
C ILE A 221 -22.99 -9.56 -4.01
N ARG A 222 -22.59 -8.49 -4.68
CA ARG A 222 -21.72 -8.51 -5.87
C ARG A 222 -20.67 -7.40 -5.83
N THR A 223 -19.63 -7.50 -6.64
CA THR A 223 -18.71 -6.38 -6.90
C THR A 223 -19.08 -5.63 -8.17
N CYS A 224 -18.80 -4.33 -8.21
CA CYS A 224 -18.79 -3.55 -9.44
C CYS A 224 -17.63 -2.55 -9.43
N ARG A 225 -17.34 -1.95 -10.59
CA ARG A 225 -16.42 -0.81 -10.67
C ARG A 225 -17.18 0.48 -10.39
N ARG A 226 -16.50 1.48 -9.85
CA ARG A 226 -17.07 2.82 -9.58
C ARG A 226 -17.80 3.43 -10.78
N ARG A 227 -17.26 3.25 -12.00
CA ARG A 227 -17.90 3.73 -13.25
C ARG A 227 -19.28 3.12 -13.53
N ASP A 228 -19.53 1.92 -12.99
CA ASP A 228 -20.76 1.16 -13.18
C ASP A 228 -21.77 1.38 -12.05
N ALA A 229 -21.38 2.07 -10.96
CA ALA A 229 -22.21 2.32 -9.78
C ALA A 229 -23.53 3.02 -10.11
N ARG A 230 -23.49 4.09 -10.92
CA ARG A 230 -24.71 4.80 -11.37
C ARG A 230 -25.62 3.92 -12.21
N LYS A 231 -25.07 2.98 -12.96
CA LYS A 231 -25.86 2.05 -13.80
C LYS A 231 -26.59 1.04 -12.93
N VAL A 232 -25.92 0.45 -11.92
CA VAL A 232 -26.55 -0.54 -11.03
C VAL A 232 -27.60 0.10 -10.12
N LEU A 233 -27.42 1.36 -9.72
CA LEU A 233 -28.39 2.10 -8.90
C LEU A 233 -29.70 2.44 -9.62
N LYS A 234 -29.80 2.24 -10.95
CA LYS A 234 -31.07 2.39 -11.68
C LYS A 234 -32.12 1.35 -11.26
N ASP A 235 -31.68 0.19 -10.77
CA ASP A 235 -32.57 -0.81 -10.14
C ASP A 235 -32.92 -0.33 -8.73
N GLU A 236 -34.19 -0.06 -8.44
CA GLU A 236 -34.66 0.52 -7.18
C GLU A 236 -34.34 -0.32 -5.94
N GLY A 237 -34.22 -1.65 -6.10
CA GLY A 237 -33.85 -2.58 -5.04
C GLY A 237 -32.34 -2.70 -4.80
N THR A 238 -31.52 -1.82 -5.38
CA THR A 238 -30.05 -1.92 -5.32
C THR A 238 -29.41 -0.86 -4.41
N PHE A 239 -28.44 -1.30 -3.62
CA PHE A 239 -27.55 -0.46 -2.82
C PHE A 239 -26.11 -0.61 -3.28
N VAL A 240 -25.31 0.42 -3.03
CA VAL A 240 -23.88 0.40 -3.35
C VAL A 240 -23.09 0.74 -2.09
N ILE A 241 -22.07 -0.05 -1.79
CA ILE A 241 -21.14 0.20 -0.69
C ILE A 241 -19.76 0.48 -1.28
N GLU A 242 -19.13 1.56 -0.85
CA GLU A 242 -17.80 1.96 -1.26
C GLU A 242 -16.86 2.01 -0.05
N LEU A 243 -15.88 1.11 -0.01
CA LEU A 243 -14.84 1.13 1.03
C LEU A 243 -13.79 2.16 0.63
N THR A 244 -13.70 3.33 1.28
CA THR A 244 -12.75 4.36 0.84
C THR A 244 -12.58 5.49 1.85
N MET A 245 -11.34 5.93 2.06
CA MET A 245 -11.05 7.23 2.67
C MET A 245 -11.12 8.40 1.68
N LEU A 246 -11.31 8.13 0.37
CA LEU A 246 -11.29 9.17 -0.67
C LEU A 246 -12.39 10.23 -0.48
N GLY A 247 -13.52 9.86 0.14
CA GLY A 247 -14.62 10.79 0.42
C GLY A 247 -14.16 12.00 1.25
N HIS A 248 -13.21 11.79 2.17
CA HIS A 248 -12.66 12.84 3.04
C HIS A 248 -11.69 13.78 2.33
N LEU A 249 -11.04 13.32 1.24
CA LEU A 249 -10.18 14.16 0.41
C LEU A 249 -10.94 14.85 -0.72
N LYS A 250 -11.87 14.13 -1.35
CA LYS A 250 -12.59 14.54 -2.55
C LYS A 250 -14.04 14.06 -2.45
N PRO A 251 -14.91 14.77 -1.70
CA PRO A 251 -16.31 14.38 -1.51
C PRO A 251 -17.07 14.18 -2.82
N ASN A 252 -16.72 14.95 -3.86
CA ASN A 252 -17.35 14.86 -5.18
C ASN A 252 -16.85 13.67 -6.03
N ALA A 253 -15.82 12.94 -5.58
CA ALA A 253 -15.26 11.80 -6.30
C ALA A 253 -15.93 10.46 -5.95
N ILE A 254 -16.66 10.39 -4.83
CA ILE A 254 -17.42 9.21 -4.42
C ILE A 254 -18.83 9.23 -5.01
N THR A 255 -19.49 8.07 -4.99
CA THR A 255 -20.84 7.94 -5.55
C THR A 255 -21.87 8.66 -4.66
N GLN A 256 -22.39 9.80 -5.14
CA GLN A 256 -23.43 10.57 -4.45
C GLN A 256 -24.83 10.03 -4.81
N HIS A 257 -25.46 9.29 -3.89
CA HIS A 257 -26.81 8.75 -4.06
C HIS A 257 -27.43 8.31 -2.72
N ALA A 258 -28.75 8.42 -2.56
CA ALA A 258 -29.45 8.05 -1.31
C ALA A 258 -29.30 6.56 -0.91
N ARG A 259 -29.01 5.69 -1.89
CA ARG A 259 -28.72 4.24 -1.72
C ARG A 259 -27.23 3.89 -1.85
N ALA A 260 -26.35 4.89 -1.86
CA ALA A 260 -24.92 4.67 -1.74
C ALA A 260 -24.49 4.87 -0.27
N ARG A 261 -23.55 4.03 0.19
CA ARG A 261 -22.94 4.09 1.51
C ARG A 261 -21.42 4.07 1.35
N ALA A 262 -20.74 5.01 1.99
CA ALA A 262 -19.28 4.97 2.09
C ALA A 262 -18.91 4.41 3.45
N VAL A 263 -17.95 3.50 3.49
CA VAL A 263 -17.35 2.98 4.72
C VAL A 263 -15.88 3.30 4.70
N ASP A 264 -15.38 3.89 5.78
CA ASP A 264 -14.00 4.29 5.91
C ASP A 264 -13.07 3.08 5.94
N TYR A 265 -12.16 3.02 4.98
CA TYR A 265 -11.15 1.98 4.83
C TYR A 265 -10.07 2.47 3.86
N SER A 266 -8.82 2.16 4.17
CA SER A 266 -7.66 2.54 3.36
C SER A 266 -6.70 1.37 3.20
N ASP A 267 -6.16 1.22 2.00
CA ASP A 267 -4.97 0.40 1.73
C ASP A 267 -3.69 1.26 1.74
N HIS A 268 -3.79 2.54 2.15
CA HIS A 268 -2.69 3.50 2.24
C HIS A 268 -2.57 4.06 3.66
N CYS A 269 -1.37 4.54 4.02
CA CYS A 269 -1.12 5.19 5.30
C CYS A 269 -2.09 6.35 5.58
N SER A 270 -2.59 6.43 6.82
CA SER A 270 -3.07 7.67 7.42
C SER A 270 -1.91 8.68 7.54
N PRO A 271 -2.18 9.99 7.72
CA PRO A 271 -1.13 10.95 8.04
C PRO A 271 -0.25 10.55 9.22
N ASN A 272 -0.82 9.98 10.29
CA ASN A 272 -0.04 9.58 11.46
C ASN A 272 0.70 8.25 11.26
N GLU A 273 0.11 7.25 10.59
CA GLU A 273 0.82 6.03 10.18
C GLU A 273 2.07 6.39 9.34
N LEU A 274 1.97 7.42 8.48
CA LEU A 274 3.11 7.90 7.68
C LEU A 274 4.19 8.59 8.52
N ARG A 275 3.80 9.41 9.51
CA ARG A 275 4.74 10.07 10.43
C ARG A 275 5.47 9.06 11.30
N ASP A 276 4.72 8.11 11.85
CA ASP A 276 5.23 6.97 12.60
C ASP A 276 6.24 6.17 11.78
N PHE A 277 5.90 5.83 10.52
CA PHE A 277 6.82 5.13 9.65
C PHE A 277 8.14 5.90 9.45
N LEU A 278 8.07 7.21 9.20
CA LEU A 278 9.27 8.04 8.99
C LEU A 278 10.08 8.24 10.27
N SER A 279 9.45 8.29 11.45
CA SER A 279 10.14 8.49 12.72
C SER A 279 11.05 7.32 13.10
N LEU A 280 10.86 6.17 12.46
CA LEU A 280 11.71 5.00 12.63
C LEU A 280 12.93 4.99 11.69
N LEU A 281 13.03 5.93 10.74
CA LEU A 281 14.00 5.85 9.64
C LEU A 281 15.03 6.99 9.65
N LYS A 282 16.23 6.66 9.18
CA LYS A 282 17.32 7.62 8.93
C LYS A 282 17.33 7.98 7.45
N PHE A 283 17.07 9.23 7.11
CA PHE A 283 17.02 9.67 5.71
C PHE A 283 17.42 11.13 5.51
N ARG A 284 17.98 11.45 4.34
CA ARG A 284 18.40 12.83 4.01
C ARG A 284 17.37 13.61 3.20
N GLN A 285 16.63 12.94 2.30
CA GLN A 285 15.69 13.58 1.38
C GLN A 285 14.38 12.79 1.29
N LEU A 286 13.28 13.51 1.11
CA LEU A 286 11.95 12.97 0.85
C LEU A 286 11.42 13.51 -0.48
N VAL A 287 10.77 12.64 -1.25
CA VAL A 287 10.08 13.00 -2.49
C VAL A 287 8.70 12.36 -2.48
N GLY A 288 7.64 13.17 -2.59
CA GLY A 288 6.26 12.66 -2.68
C GLY A 288 5.95 12.07 -4.05
N CYS A 289 5.35 10.87 -4.08
CA CYS A 289 4.99 10.14 -5.29
C CYS A 289 3.57 10.43 -5.81
N ALA A 290 2.64 10.79 -4.93
CA ALA A 290 1.28 11.16 -5.32
C ALA A 290 1.22 12.59 -5.84
N GLU A 291 1.93 13.49 -5.16
CA GLU A 291 2.03 14.90 -5.50
C GLU A 291 3.30 15.49 -4.89
N PRO A 292 3.86 16.57 -5.46
CA PRO A 292 4.98 17.28 -4.87
C PRO A 292 4.65 17.77 -3.44
N LEU A 293 5.59 17.57 -2.53
CA LEU A 293 5.48 18.05 -1.16
C LEU A 293 5.80 19.56 -1.11
N SER A 294 5.00 20.33 -0.36
CA SER A 294 5.31 21.74 -0.11
C SER A 294 6.55 21.86 0.79
N ALA A 295 7.23 23.01 0.75
CA ALA A 295 8.39 23.26 1.60
C ALA A 295 8.09 23.07 3.10
N ALA A 296 6.93 23.54 3.56
CA ALA A 296 6.49 23.36 4.94
C ALA A 296 6.34 21.88 5.32
N ARG A 297 5.71 21.07 4.45
CA ARG A 297 5.55 19.63 4.70
C ARG A 297 6.85 18.86 4.60
N LEU A 298 7.74 19.24 3.69
CA LEU A 298 9.09 18.68 3.64
C LEU A 298 9.85 18.95 4.93
N ASN A 299 9.77 20.16 5.49
CA ASN A 299 10.46 20.49 6.73
C ASN A 299 9.90 19.71 7.93
N GLU A 300 8.57 19.65 8.06
CA GLU A 300 7.89 18.83 9.09
C GLU A 300 8.32 17.36 8.99
N LEU A 301 8.19 16.73 7.82
CA LEU A 301 8.47 15.30 7.70
C LEU A 301 9.97 15.00 7.83
N ARG A 302 10.86 15.91 7.43
CA ARG A 302 12.30 15.75 7.60
C ARG A 302 12.73 15.90 9.05
N SER A 303 12.02 16.64 9.89
CA SER A 303 12.35 16.71 11.32
C SER A 303 12.02 15.41 12.07
N LEU A 304 11.33 14.46 11.44
CA LEU A 304 11.06 13.14 12.04
C LEU A 304 12.23 12.16 11.94
N THR A 305 13.23 12.43 11.10
CA THR A 305 14.28 11.44 10.84
C THR A 305 15.21 11.23 12.04
N LEU A 306 15.66 10.00 12.26
CA LEU A 306 16.61 9.63 13.34
C LEU A 306 18.07 10.03 13.05
N LEU A 307 18.31 11.09 12.27
CA LEU A 307 19.65 11.65 12.11
C LEU A 307 20.03 12.36 13.42
N ALA A 308 21.06 11.89 14.11
CA ALA A 308 21.58 12.58 15.29
C ALA A 308 21.92 14.05 14.94
N GLU A 309 21.41 15.00 15.72
CA GLU A 309 21.80 16.41 15.66
C GLU A 309 23.21 16.61 16.23
N ASN A 310 24.24 16.02 15.63
CA ASN A 310 25.62 16.32 16.00
C ASN A 310 26.24 17.25 14.97
N GLY A 311 26.11 18.55 15.24
CA GLY A 311 26.63 19.63 14.40
C GLY A 311 26.81 20.97 15.10
N GLN A 312 27.01 21.02 16.42
CA GLN A 312 27.72 22.13 17.05
C GLN A 312 28.90 21.57 17.84
N ALA A 313 30.09 21.93 17.38
CA ALA A 313 31.35 21.64 18.07
C ALA A 313 31.40 22.42 19.39
N SER A 314 31.37 21.70 20.51
CA SER A 314 31.90 22.19 21.77
C SER A 314 33.17 21.40 22.08
N SER A 315 34.30 22.07 21.89
CA SER A 315 35.61 21.65 22.38
C SER A 315 35.59 21.56 23.91
N ALA A 316 35.78 20.37 24.48
CA ALA A 316 36.38 20.22 25.81
C ALA A 316 36.85 18.77 26.04
N GLY A 317 38.15 18.61 26.23
CA GLY A 317 38.76 17.72 27.23
C GLY A 317 38.61 16.21 27.05
N ALA A 318 39.73 15.58 26.69
CA ALA A 318 39.94 14.14 26.80
C ALA A 318 39.77 13.62 28.25
N ASN A 319 39.27 12.38 28.38
CA ASN A 319 39.97 11.30 29.08
C ASN A 319 39.34 9.95 28.76
N GLU A 320 40.20 8.99 28.42
CA GLU A 320 39.90 7.57 28.27
C GLU A 320 39.58 6.92 29.62
N ASN A 321 38.61 6.00 29.65
CA ASN A 321 38.75 4.67 30.27
C ASN A 321 37.54 3.77 29.98
N ASP A 322 37.87 2.64 29.37
CA ASP A 322 37.35 1.26 29.45
C ASP A 322 35.99 0.94 30.13
N ALA A 323 35.17 0.15 29.41
CA ALA A 323 34.50 -1.10 29.83
C ALA A 323 33.15 -1.32 29.12
N GLY A 324 32.89 -2.56 28.69
CA GLY A 324 31.78 -2.96 27.82
C GLY A 324 30.39 -3.14 28.45
N SER A 325 29.50 -3.76 27.67
CA SER A 325 28.03 -3.96 27.84
C SER A 325 27.22 -2.69 27.51
N ASP A 326 26.07 -2.69 26.83
CA ASP A 326 25.06 -3.73 26.61
C ASP A 326 24.19 -3.28 25.41
N LEU A 327 24.06 -4.09 24.34
CA LEU A 327 23.36 -3.73 23.09
C LEU A 327 21.83 -3.96 23.16
N ARG A 328 21.27 -4.06 24.36
CA ARG A 328 19.85 -4.37 24.61
C ARG A 328 19.04 -3.23 25.24
N SER A 329 19.68 -2.19 25.75
CA SER A 329 18.98 -1.08 26.44
C SER A 329 18.41 -0.01 25.50
N ASP A 330 18.90 0.09 24.26
CA ASP A 330 18.59 1.23 23.38
C ASP A 330 17.26 1.08 22.63
N LEU A 331 16.62 -0.10 22.67
CA LEU A 331 15.29 -0.29 22.07
C LEU A 331 14.14 0.17 22.97
N GLU A 332 14.30 0.18 24.29
CA GLU A 332 13.24 0.61 25.22
C GLU A 332 13.19 2.14 25.39
N LEU A 333 14.31 2.84 25.17
CA LEU A 333 14.41 4.29 25.39
C LEU A 333 13.83 5.16 24.26
N VAL A 334 13.64 4.63 23.05
CA VAL A 334 13.11 5.42 21.92
C VAL A 334 11.57 5.54 21.96
N ALA A 335 10.89 4.72 22.79
CA ALA A 335 9.43 4.75 22.91
C ALA A 335 8.91 5.86 23.85
N SER A 336 9.75 6.43 24.73
CA SER A 336 9.29 7.29 25.82
C SER A 336 9.15 8.78 25.50
N GLU A 337 9.67 9.28 24.37
CA GLU A 337 9.69 10.74 24.09
C GLU A 337 8.89 11.22 22.87
N VAL A 338 8.01 10.39 22.29
CA VAL A 338 6.99 10.89 21.34
C VAL A 338 5.67 11.10 22.07
N ASN A 339 5.44 12.34 22.50
CA ASN A 339 4.21 12.76 23.15
C ASN A 339 3.07 12.98 22.12
N THR A 340 2.57 11.88 21.57
CA THR A 340 1.27 11.80 20.91
C THR A 340 0.57 10.54 21.41
N GLU A 341 -0.61 10.68 22.02
CA GLU A 341 -1.37 9.58 22.67
C GLU A 341 -1.96 8.55 21.68
N SER A 342 -1.74 8.70 20.36
CA SER A 342 -2.42 7.92 19.32
C SER A 342 -1.48 7.26 18.29
N SER A 343 -0.17 7.09 18.55
CA SER A 343 0.68 6.47 17.53
C SER A 343 0.39 4.98 17.35
N THR A 344 0.32 4.54 16.09
CA THR A 344 0.16 3.11 15.72
C THR A 344 1.33 2.29 16.24
N ILE A 345 2.52 2.91 16.35
CA ILE A 345 3.70 2.32 16.98
C ILE A 345 3.45 1.98 18.46
N LYS A 346 2.84 2.87 19.26
CA LYS A 346 2.54 2.58 20.67
C LYS A 346 1.58 1.41 20.82
N ARG A 347 0.57 1.29 19.94
CA ARG A 347 -0.36 0.14 19.96
C ARG A 347 0.34 -1.18 19.71
N TYR A 348 1.39 -1.21 18.89
CA TYR A 348 2.19 -2.41 18.62
C TYR A 348 3.22 -2.73 19.72
N VAL A 349 3.84 -1.71 20.32
CA VAL A 349 4.81 -1.91 21.43
C VAL A 349 4.11 -2.35 22.72
N LEU A 350 2.83 -2.03 22.91
CA LEU A 350 2.03 -2.37 24.08
C LEU A 350 1.19 -3.66 23.94
N SER A 351 1.27 -4.37 22.81
CA SER A 351 0.58 -5.65 22.55
C SER A 351 1.58 -6.79 22.42
#